data_AF-U6LJQ5-F1
#
_entry.id   AF-U6LJQ5-F1
#
_cell.length_a   1.000
_cell.length_b   1.000
_cell.length_c   1.000
_cell.angle_alpha   90.00
_cell.angle_beta   90.00
_cell.angle_gamma   90.00
#
_symmetry.space_group_name_H-M   'P 1'
#
loop_
_entity.id
_entity.type
_entity.pdbx_description
1 polymer ?
#
loop_
_entity_poly.entity_id
_entity_poly.type
_entity_poly.pdbx_seq_one_letter_code
_entity_poly.pdbx_strand_id
1 'polypeptide(L)'
;MADESPSTSPSPSPQQQQQQQQQQQQQQQQQQEGYYCVGLDIGSSSSVVAAAAAANPLQVSVEVNRLSNRSTPSILAFDGVTRCLCLLPLVTSSGP
;
A
#
# COMPACT_ATOMS: atom_id res chain seq x y z
N MET A 1 -48.32 -12.99 -37.15
CA MET A 1 -48.14 -11.76 -36.35
C MET A 1 -47.58 -12.22 -35.02
N ALA A 2 -46.29 -11.97 -34.78
CA ALA A 2 -45.64 -12.28 -33.51
C ALA A 2 -45.92 -11.13 -32.54
N ASP A 3 -46.47 -11.45 -31.37
CA ASP A 3 -46.76 -10.53 -30.28
C ASP A 3 -45.43 -10.28 -29.54
N GLU A 4 -44.79 -9.14 -29.78
CA GLU A 4 -43.68 -8.65 -28.96
C GLU A 4 -44.26 -8.08 -27.66
N SER A 5 -44.15 -8.85 -26.58
CA SER A 5 -44.34 -8.33 -25.24
C SER A 5 -43.11 -7.48 -24.85
N PRO A 6 -43.26 -6.23 -24.38
CA PRO A 6 -42.11 -5.43 -23.99
C PRO A 6 -41.46 -6.03 -22.75
N SER A 7 -40.21 -6.47 -22.89
CA SER A 7 -39.35 -6.87 -21.77
C SER A 7 -39.07 -5.64 -20.90
N THR A 8 -39.90 -5.41 -19.89
CA THR A 8 -39.64 -4.42 -18.85
C THR A 8 -38.50 -4.94 -17.99
N SER A 9 -37.28 -4.48 -18.27
CA SER A 9 -36.17 -4.64 -17.34
C SER A 9 -36.55 -3.92 -16.04
N PRO A 10 -36.48 -4.56 -14.85
CA PRO A 10 -36.83 -3.88 -13.62
C PRO A 10 -35.83 -2.75 -13.36
N SER A 11 -36.34 -1.51 -13.33
CA SER A 11 -35.56 -0.36 -12.89
C SER A 11 -35.14 -0.57 -11.43
N PRO A 12 -33.86 -0.34 -11.09
CA PRO A 12 -33.41 -0.50 -9.72
C PRO A 12 -34.19 0.43 -8.80
N SER A 13 -34.67 -0.11 -7.69
CA SER A 13 -35.38 0.67 -6.69
C SER A 13 -34.43 1.70 -6.04
N PRO A 14 -34.95 2.82 -5.49
CA PRO A 14 -34.11 3.85 -4.87
C PRO A 14 -33.17 3.30 -3.78
N GLN A 15 -33.60 2.25 -3.08
CA GLN A 15 -32.78 1.54 -2.09
C GLN A 15 -31.63 0.74 -2.74
N GLN A 16 -31.83 0.13 -3.90
CA GLN A 16 -30.76 -0.52 -4.66
C GLN A 16 -29.75 0.50 -5.21
N GLN A 17 -30.22 1.68 -5.65
CA GLN A 17 -29.33 2.76 -6.07
C GLN A 17 -28.50 3.32 -4.91
N GLN A 18 -29.08 3.49 -3.72
CA GLN A 18 -28.33 3.94 -2.53
C GLN A 18 -27.28 2.91 -2.08
N GLN A 19 -27.61 1.61 -2.10
CA GLN A 19 -26.63 0.57 -1.76
C GLN A 19 -25.46 0.52 -2.76
N GLN A 20 -25.73 0.69 -4.07
CA GLN A 20 -24.66 0.75 -5.07
C GLN A 20 -23.75 1.97 -4.89
N GLN A 21 -24.29 3.13 -4.53
CA GLN A 21 -23.47 4.32 -4.25
C GLN A 21 -22.58 4.16 -3.01
N GLN A 22 -23.08 3.53 -1.94
CA GLN A 22 -22.26 3.26 -0.76
C GLN A 22 -21.13 2.25 -1.04
N GLN A 23 -21.38 1.22 -1.86
CA GLN A 23 -20.32 0.27 -2.26
C GLN A 23 -19.23 0.94 -3.11
N GLN A 24 -19.58 1.86 -4.00
CA GLN A 24 -18.58 2.59 -4.80
C GLN A 24 -17.70 3.52 -3.94
N GLN A 25 -18.25 4.16 -2.90
CA GLN A 25 -17.43 4.99 -2.00
C GLN A 25 -16.43 4.17 -1.16
N GLN A 26 -16.80 2.96 -0.72
CA GLN A 26 -15.86 2.09 0.00
C GLN A 26 -14.72 1.59 -0.88
N GLN A 27 -14.96 1.30 -2.17
CA GLN A 27 -13.89 0.89 -3.09
C GLN A 27 -12.88 2.02 -3.39
N GLN A 28 -13.32 3.28 -3.43
CA GLN A 28 -12.39 4.40 -3.63
C GLN A 28 -11.48 4.66 -2.42
N GLN A 29 -11.97 4.45 -1.19
CA GLN A 29 -11.12 4.58 0.00
C GLN A 29 -10.03 3.50 0.06
N GLN A 30 -10.33 2.25 -0.32
CA GLN A 30 -9.31 1.19 -0.36
C GLN A 30 -8.23 1.42 -1.43
N GLN A 31 -8.54 2.14 -2.52
CA GLN A 31 -7.53 2.48 -3.53
C GLN A 31 -6.64 3.66 -3.11
N GLN A 32 -7.08 4.58 -2.24
CA GLN A 32 -6.24 5.69 -1.78
C GLN A 32 -5.19 5.28 -0.73
N GLU A 33 -5.45 4.24 0.07
CA GLU A 33 -4.49 3.74 1.06
C GLU A 33 -3.38 2.85 0.46
N GLY A 34 -3.52 2.39 -0.78
CA GLY A 34 -2.67 1.33 -1.33
C GLY A 34 -1.40 1.77 -2.06
N TYR A 35 -1.30 3.03 -2.48
CA TYR A 35 -0.19 3.48 -3.33
C TYR A 35 0.81 4.32 -2.54
N TYR A 36 1.94 3.70 -2.18
CA TYR A 36 3.11 4.35 -1.62
C TYR A 36 4.30 4.14 -2.56
N CYS A 37 5.14 5.16 -2.71
CA CYS A 37 6.45 5.01 -3.32
C CYS A 37 7.52 4.98 -2.22
N VAL A 38 8.54 4.15 -2.41
CA VAL A 38 9.68 4.02 -1.49
C VAL A 38 10.94 4.41 -2.24
N GLY A 39 11.69 5.36 -1.67
CA GLY A 39 13.03 5.73 -2.08
C GLY A 39 14.05 5.10 -1.14
N LEU A 40 15.12 4.55 -1.72
CA LEU A 40 16.23 3.94 -1.00
C LEU A 40 17.54 4.64 -1.38
N ASP A 41 18.21 5.21 -0.38
CA ASP A 41 19.59 5.67 -0.51
C ASP A 41 20.53 4.58 0.04
N ILE A 42 21.37 4.02 -0.83
CA ILE A 42 22.29 2.91 -0.49
C ILE A 42 23.70 3.48 -0.36
N GLY A 43 24.01 4.01 0.83
CA GLY A 43 25.35 4.48 1.17
C GLY A 43 26.31 3.36 1.54
N SER A 44 27.61 3.63 1.47
CA SER A 44 28.67 2.67 1.84
C SER A 44 28.77 2.41 3.35
N SER A 45 28.34 3.37 4.18
CA SER A 45 28.34 3.25 5.65
C SER A 45 26.93 3.12 6.24
N SER A 46 25.96 3.82 5.66
CA SER A 46 24.58 3.78 6.14
C SER A 46 23.61 3.99 4.98
N SER A 47 22.43 3.39 5.10
CA SER A 47 21.31 3.52 4.17
C SER A 47 20.13 4.23 4.83
N VAL A 48 19.32 4.91 4.03
CA VAL A 48 18.11 5.63 4.46
C VAL A 48 16.93 5.19 3.60
N VAL A 49 15.77 5.03 4.24
CA VAL A 49 14.49 4.74 3.58
C VAL A 49 13.58 5.94 3.74
N ALA A 50 12.96 6.36 2.66
CA ALA A 50 11.93 7.39 2.67
C ALA A 50 10.72 6.94 1.86
N ALA A 51 9.53 7.33 2.28
CA ALA A 51 8.29 7.00 1.59
C ALA A 51 7.41 8.24 1.41
N ALA A 52 6.61 8.24 0.35
CA ALA A 52 5.55 9.21 0.14
C ALA A 52 4.27 8.50 -0.28
N ALA A 53 3.14 8.99 0.24
CA ALA A 53 1.82 8.50 -0.17
C ALA A 53 1.44 9.13 -1.51
N ALA A 54 0.80 8.37 -2.39
CA ALA A 54 0.34 8.89 -3.69
C ALA A 54 -0.66 10.05 -3.56
N ALA A 55 -1.44 10.07 -2.47
CA ALA A 55 -2.36 11.17 -2.16
C ALA A 55 -1.63 12.48 -1.80
N ASN A 56 -0.38 12.41 -1.32
CA ASN A 56 0.43 13.58 -0.99
C ASN A 56 1.92 13.34 -1.30
N PRO A 57 2.31 13.37 -2.59
CA PRO A 57 3.67 12.99 -3.02
C PRO A 57 4.75 13.98 -2.54
N LEU A 58 4.38 15.19 -2.15
CA LEU A 58 5.31 16.18 -1.60
C LEU A 58 5.60 15.94 -0.12
N GLN A 59 4.77 15.16 0.56
CA GLN A 59 4.97 14.78 1.95
C GLN A 59 5.80 13.50 2.02
N VAL A 60 7.13 13.69 1.98
CA VAL A 60 8.10 12.61 2.14
C VAL A 60 8.41 12.41 3.63
N SER A 61 8.27 11.18 4.11
CA SER A 61 8.66 10.79 5.47
C SER A 61 9.87 9.86 5.43
N VAL A 62 10.87 10.13 6.28
CA VAL A 62 11.99 9.22 6.50
C VAL A 62 11.57 8.15 7.50
N GLU A 63 11.69 6.90 7.12
CA GLU A 63 11.36 5.76 7.96
C GLU A 63 12.44 5.55 9.02
N VAL A 64 12.03 5.22 10.25
CA VAL A 64 12.94 4.90 11.34
C VAL A 64 13.07 3.39 11.51
N ASN A 65 14.26 2.91 11.84
CA ASN A 65 14.45 1.51 12.15
C ASN A 65 13.92 1.14 13.56
N ARG A 66 14.01 -0.14 13.92
CA ARG A 66 13.57 -0.67 15.21
C ARG A 66 14.22 -0.02 16.43
N LEU A 67 15.35 0.66 16.24
CA LEU A 67 16.08 1.39 17.27
C LEU A 67 15.78 2.90 17.23
N SER A 68 14.78 3.34 16.47
CA SER A 68 14.40 4.74 16.26
C SER A 68 15.47 5.60 15.58
N ASN A 69 16.41 4.99 14.85
CA ASN A 69 17.37 5.72 14.03
C ASN A 69 16.80 5.96 12.63
N ARG A 70 17.09 7.13 12.05
CA ARG A 70 16.69 7.51 10.68
C ARG A 70 17.60 6.95 9.57
N SER A 71 18.70 6.28 9.96
CA SER A 71 19.60 5.58 9.06
C SER A 71 19.96 4.21 9.65
N THR A 72 20.36 3.28 8.79
CA THR A 72 20.73 1.92 9.18
C THR A 72 22.09 1.55 8.58
N PRO A 73 23.04 0.98 9.34
CA PRO A 73 24.37 0.64 8.82
C PRO A 73 24.33 -0.34 7.64
N SER A 74 25.08 -0.05 6.59
CA SER A 74 25.12 -0.85 5.35
C SER A 74 26.00 -2.10 5.51
N ILE A 75 25.62 -3.00 6.43
CA ILE A 75 26.41 -4.14 6.85
C ILE A 75 25.61 -5.43 6.70
N LEU A 76 26.27 -6.46 6.19
CA LEU A 76 25.80 -7.85 6.20
C LEU A 76 26.77 -8.67 7.06
N ALA A 77 26.25 -9.24 8.15
CA ALA A 77 27.02 -10.11 9.04
C ALA A 77 26.49 -11.55 9.01
N PHE A 78 27.38 -12.51 9.28
CA PHE A 78 27.07 -13.94 9.31
C PHE A 78 27.55 -14.51 10.64
N ASP A 79 26.70 -15.25 11.34
CA ASP A 79 27.06 -15.96 12.59
C ASP A 79 27.29 -17.47 12.37
N GLY A 80 27.31 -17.90 11.11
CA GLY A 80 27.42 -19.31 10.70
C GLY A 80 26.08 -20.02 10.51
N VAL A 81 24.95 -19.44 10.93
CA VAL A 81 23.60 -20.01 10.81
C VAL A 81 22.63 -19.03 10.14
N THR A 82 22.73 -17.74 10.49
CA THR A 82 21.82 -16.67 10.10
C THR A 82 22.60 -15.53 9.43
N ARG A 83 21.91 -14.83 8.54
CA ARG A 83 22.37 -13.56 7.98
C ARG A 83 21.74 -12.42 8.75
N CYS A 84 22.54 -11.59 9.41
CA CYS A 84 22.08 -10.34 9.98
C CYS A 84 22.23 -9.24 8.92
N LEU A 85 21.11 -8.87 8.30
CA LEU A 85 21.05 -7.69 7.43
C LEU A 85 20.74 -6.46 8.27
N CYS A 86 21.66 -5.49 8.28
CA CYS A 86 21.42 -4.17 8.84
C CYS A 86 20.96 -3.16 7.78
N LEU A 87 20.48 -3.59 6.60
CA LEU A 87 20.27 -2.65 5.50
C LEU A 87 18.98 -1.81 5.60
N LEU A 88 17.97 -2.20 6.39
CA LEU A 88 16.63 -1.60 6.31
C LEU A 88 15.86 -1.75 7.64
N PRO A 89 14.84 -0.90 7.93
CA PRO A 89 13.73 -1.32 8.78
C PRO A 89 13.17 -2.61 8.17
N LEU A 90 13.28 -3.71 8.90
CA LEU A 90 12.81 -5.01 8.43
C LEU A 90 11.29 -4.90 8.23
N VAL A 91 10.84 -4.60 7.01
CA VAL A 91 9.49 -4.93 6.57
C VAL A 91 9.46 -6.44 6.63
N THR A 92 8.96 -6.97 7.75
CA THR A 92 8.67 -8.39 7.88
C THR A 92 7.63 -8.67 6.82
N SER A 93 8.06 -9.21 5.69
CA SER A 93 7.19 -10.02 4.86
C SER A 93 6.83 -11.25 5.70
N SER A 94 5.80 -11.11 6.53
CA SER A 94 5.03 -12.23 7.03
C SER A 94 4.03 -12.58 5.93
N GLY A 95 4.52 -13.27 4.90
CA GLY A 95 3.65 -14.00 3.99
C GLY A 95 3.48 -15.43 4.51
N PRO A 96 2.27 -16.02 4.46
CA PRO A 96 2.11 -17.47 4.46
C PRO A 96 2.75 -18.11 3.22
#